data_AF-A0A432RZ25-F1
#
_entry.id   AF-A0A432RZ25-F1
#
_cell.length_a   1.000
_cell.length_b   1.000
_cell.length_c   1.000
_cell.angle_alpha   90.00
_cell.angle_beta   90.00
_cell.angle_gamma   90.00
#
_symmetry.space_group_name_H-M   'P 1'
#
loop_
_entity.id
_entity.type
_entity.pdbx_description
1 polymer ?
#
loop_
_entity_poly.entity_id
_entity_poly.type
_entity_poly.pdbx_seq_one_letter_code
_entity_poly.pdbx_strand_id
1 'polypeptide(L)'
;MEKNIIPFRKYYFIFLNSGLIYFGLAFIIIGKGKASLDYSYIDLLLIFSLSILPAFLFLFRIIKRRNFWQLNLYKKLLIIGHTPLFVGFILSVVKSNYYYLIAFFFIFLLNFLVLIPLKFNRR
;
A
#
# COMPACT_ATOMS: atom_id res chain seq x y z
N MET A 1 -24.46 -12.37 -14.32
CA MET A 1 -24.32 -12.20 -12.86
C MET A 1 -23.44 -11.00 -12.56
N GLU A 2 -24.04 -9.89 -12.13
CA GLU A 2 -23.28 -8.83 -11.45
C GLU A 2 -22.65 -9.45 -10.19
N LYS A 3 -21.33 -9.37 -10.03
CA LYS A 3 -20.69 -9.79 -8.76
C LYS A 3 -21.06 -8.75 -7.71
N ASN A 4 -21.55 -9.19 -6.54
CA ASN A 4 -21.80 -8.29 -5.42
C ASN A 4 -20.48 -7.60 -5.01
N ILE A 5 -20.44 -6.27 -5.18
CA ILE A 5 -19.25 -5.44 -4.93
C ILE A 5 -19.08 -5.05 -3.46
N ILE A 6 -20.15 -5.16 -2.66
CA ILE A 6 -20.19 -4.79 -1.24
C ILE A 6 -19.06 -5.44 -0.43
N PRO A 7 -18.79 -6.76 -0.50
CA PRO A 7 -17.70 -7.36 0.27
C PRO A 7 -16.34 -6.77 -0.10
N PHE A 8 -16.08 -6.48 -1.38
CA PHE A 8 -14.81 -5.88 -1.82
C PHE A 8 -14.64 -4.47 -1.24
N ARG A 9 -15.68 -3.64 -1.27
CA ARG A 9 -15.68 -2.31 -0.67
C ARG A 9 -15.41 -2.36 0.84
N LYS A 10 -16.02 -3.30 1.57
CA LYS A 10 -15.76 -3.48 3.01
C LYS A 10 -14.27 -3.72 3.27
N TYR A 11 -13.64 -4.68 2.59
CA TYR A 11 -12.21 -4.97 2.78
C TYR A 11 -11.32 -3.82 2.30
N TYR A 12 -11.71 -3.11 1.25
CA TYR A 12 -11.01 -1.93 0.74
C TYR A 12 -10.94 -0.80 1.77
N PHE A 13 -12.06 -0.48 2.42
CA PHE A 13 -12.08 0.54 3.48
C PHE A 13 -11.35 0.09 4.74
N ILE A 14 -11.46 -1.19 5.14
CA ILE A 14 -10.66 -1.73 6.25
C ILE A 14 -9.17 -1.56 5.94
N PHE A 15 -8.75 -1.88 4.73
CA PHE A 15 -7.38 -1.73 4.28
C PHE A 15 -6.90 -0.27 4.37
N LEU A 16 -7.66 0.70 3.87
CA LEU A 16 -7.31 2.13 3.99
C LEU A 16 -7.14 2.57 5.45
N ASN A 17 -8.12 2.26 6.30
CA ASN A 17 -8.11 2.68 7.71
C ASN A 17 -6.95 2.03 8.47
N SER A 18 -6.67 0.75 8.22
CA SER A 18 -5.50 0.08 8.82
C SER A 18 -4.17 0.68 8.39
N GLY A 19 -4.09 1.30 7.20
CA GLY A 19 -2.92 2.07 6.76
C GLY A 19 -2.62 3.30 7.63
N LEU A 20 -3.65 3.93 8.20
CA LEU A 20 -3.48 5.10 9.07
C LEU A 20 -2.88 4.74 10.43
N ILE A 21 -3.02 3.48 10.88
CA ILE A 21 -2.46 3.00 12.16
C ILE A 21 -0.93 3.14 12.17
N TYR A 22 -0.25 2.91 11.03
CA TYR A 22 1.20 3.04 10.93
C TYR A 22 1.68 4.46 11.26
N PHE A 23 0.91 5.48 10.90
CA PHE A 23 1.21 6.86 11.25
C PHE A 23 1.01 7.12 12.74
N GLY A 24 -0.12 6.67 13.31
CA GLY A 24 -0.38 6.82 14.73
C GLY A 24 0.73 6.18 15.59
N LEU A 25 1.13 4.95 15.24
CA LEU A 25 2.23 4.25 15.91
C LEU A 25 3.57 4.96 15.71
N ALA A 26 3.86 5.41 14.48
CA ALA A 26 5.11 6.13 14.20
C ALA A 26 5.19 7.44 15.00
N PHE A 27 4.11 8.21 15.09
CA PHE A 27 4.08 9.46 15.87
C PHE A 27 4.28 9.20 17.37
N ILE A 28 3.69 8.14 17.93
CA ILE A 28 3.87 7.79 19.36
C ILE A 28 5.31 7.38 19.64
N ILE A 29 5.91 6.58 18.75
CA ILE A 29 7.28 6.04 18.93
C ILE A 29 8.34 7.10 18.62
N ILE A 30 8.06 7.99 17.67
CA ILE A 30 8.99 8.98 17.12
C ILE A 30 8.59 10.37 17.64
N GLY A 31 8.47 10.52 18.96
CA GLY A 31 8.30 11.85 19.59
C GLY A 31 9.49 12.80 19.41
N LYS A 32 10.56 12.38 18.70
CA LYS A 32 11.82 13.12 18.48
C LYS A 32 12.42 12.91 17.07
N GLY A 33 11.59 12.58 16.08
CA GLY A 33 12.09 12.25 14.73
C GLY A 33 12.89 13.38 14.11
N LYS A 34 14.08 13.07 13.60
CA LYS A 34 14.88 14.04 12.87
C LYS A 34 14.31 14.17 11.45
N ALA A 35 14.05 15.41 11.04
CA ALA A 35 13.72 15.75 9.66
C ALA A 35 15.02 15.87 8.84
N SER A 36 15.73 14.77 8.62
CA SER A 36 16.90 14.75 7.73
C SER A 36 16.56 14.07 6.41
N LEU A 37 17.05 14.61 5.30
CA LEU A 37 16.90 14.01 3.96
C LEU A 37 18.15 13.21 3.56
N ASP A 38 18.83 12.63 4.55
CA ASP A 38 20.00 11.77 4.32
C ASP A 38 19.52 10.34 4.06
N TYR A 39 19.39 10.00 2.77
CA TYR A 39 19.10 8.66 2.30
C TYR A 39 20.39 7.95 1.88
N SER A 40 20.57 6.71 2.33
CA SER A 40 21.63 5.86 1.79
C SER A 40 21.23 5.30 0.42
N TYR A 41 22.20 4.87 -0.38
CA TYR A 41 21.93 4.18 -1.65
C TYR A 41 21.05 2.93 -1.47
N ILE A 42 21.17 2.24 -0.34
CA ILE A 42 20.35 1.07 0.01
C ILE A 42 18.87 1.48 0.20
N ASP A 43 18.63 2.65 0.80
CA ASP A 43 17.26 3.16 1.00
C ASP A 43 16.58 3.49 -0.32
N LEU A 44 17.32 4.15 -1.22
CA LEU A 44 16.82 4.48 -2.56
C LEU A 44 16.49 3.22 -3.35
N LEU A 45 17.36 2.19 -3.26
CA LEU A 45 17.11 0.90 -3.89
C LEU A 45 15.86 0.22 -3.31
N LEU A 46 15.68 0.25 -1.99
CA LEU A 46 14.48 -0.28 -1.32
C LEU A 46 13.20 0.42 -1.78
N ILE A 47 13.19 1.77 -1.81
CA ILE A 47 12.07 2.56 -2.30
C ILE A 47 11.76 2.20 -3.75
N PHE A 48 12.78 2.10 -4.60
CA PHE A 48 12.62 1.73 -6.00
C PHE A 48 12.04 0.32 -6.15
N SER A 49 12.60 -0.68 -5.46
CA SER A 49 12.10 -2.06 -5.50
C SER A 49 10.65 -2.19 -5.05
N LEU A 50 10.25 -1.48 -3.99
CA LEU A 50 8.87 -1.50 -3.50
C LEU A 50 7.92 -0.70 -4.40
N SER A 51 8.41 0.28 -5.15
CA SER A 51 7.64 1.03 -6.15
C SER A 51 7.29 0.18 -7.39
N ILE A 52 7.99 -0.92 -7.63
CA ILE A 52 7.64 -1.88 -8.69
C ILE A 52 6.32 -2.60 -8.37
N LEU A 53 5.97 -2.76 -7.08
CA LEU A 53 4.76 -3.45 -6.65
C LEU A 53 3.47 -2.86 -7.27
N PRO A 54 3.16 -1.55 -7.13
CA PRO A 54 1.97 -0.97 -7.75
C PRO A 54 2.00 -1.06 -9.29
N ALA A 55 3.18 -0.92 -9.92
CA ALA A 55 3.32 -1.08 -11.36
C ALA A 55 2.98 -2.51 -11.82
N PHE A 56 3.48 -3.51 -11.11
CA PHE A 56 3.15 -4.91 -11.36
C PHE A 56 1.66 -5.20 -11.16
N LEU A 57 1.06 -4.71 -10.07
CA LEU A 57 -0.38 -4.86 -9.82
C LEU A 57 -1.22 -4.17 -10.92
N PHE A 58 -0.79 -3.00 -11.38
CA PHE A 58 -1.46 -2.27 -12.45
C PHE A 58 -1.41 -3.04 -13.78
N LEU A 59 -0.23 -3.53 -14.17
CA LEU A 59 -0.06 -4.37 -15.36
C LEU A 59 -0.89 -5.65 -15.26
N PHE A 60 -0.83 -6.33 -14.11
CA PHE A 60 -1.62 -7.54 -13.86
C PHE A 60 -3.12 -7.26 -13.97
N ARG A 61 -3.60 -6.10 -13.50
CA ARG A 61 -5.00 -5.67 -13.59
C ARG A 61 -5.44 -5.46 -15.03
N ILE A 62 -4.60 -4.81 -15.84
CA ILE A 62 -4.88 -4.55 -17.26
C ILE A 62 -4.88 -5.84 -18.07
N ILE A 63 -3.86 -6.69 -17.88
CA ILE A 63 -3.66 -7.90 -18.70
C ILE A 63 -4.72 -8.97 -18.37
N LYS A 64 -5.01 -9.20 -17.08
CA LYS A 64 -5.89 -10.32 -16.69
C LYS A 64 -7.37 -10.00 -16.66
N ARG A 65 -7.79 -8.73 -16.85
CA ARG A 65 -9.17 -8.16 -16.95
C ARG A 65 -10.32 -8.78 -16.11
N ARG A 66 -10.13 -9.80 -15.28
CA ARG A 66 -11.21 -10.60 -14.64
C ARG A 66 -10.84 -11.24 -13.30
N ASN A 67 -9.56 -11.50 -13.02
CA ASN A 67 -9.18 -12.33 -11.85
C ASN A 67 -8.99 -11.61 -10.51
N PHE A 68 -8.83 -10.27 -10.47
CA PHE A 68 -8.76 -9.54 -9.19
C PHE A 68 -10.02 -9.69 -8.34
N TRP A 69 -11.17 -9.89 -8.98
CA TRP A 69 -12.48 -9.97 -8.33
C TRP A 69 -12.81 -11.37 -7.84
N GLN A 70 -11.80 -12.17 -7.53
CA GLN A 70 -11.93 -13.33 -6.65
C GLN A 70 -11.64 -12.86 -5.23
N LEU A 71 -12.59 -13.06 -4.31
CA LEU A 71 -12.52 -12.47 -2.98
C LEU A 71 -11.23 -12.86 -2.22
N ASN A 72 -10.80 -14.12 -2.33
CA ASN A 72 -9.58 -14.59 -1.68
C ASN A 72 -8.32 -13.96 -2.26
N LEU A 73 -8.25 -13.82 -3.59
CA LEU A 73 -7.12 -13.15 -4.23
C LEU A 73 -7.11 -11.66 -3.86
N TYR A 74 -8.26 -10.99 -3.89
CA TYR A 74 -8.39 -9.58 -3.52
C TYR A 74 -7.88 -9.30 -2.11
N LYS A 75 -8.27 -10.12 -1.13
CA LYS A 75 -7.77 -10.02 0.26
C LYS A 75 -6.25 -10.14 0.33
N LYS A 76 -5.66 -11.12 -0.38
CA LYS A 76 -4.20 -11.30 -0.43
C LYS A 76 -3.50 -10.08 -1.04
N LEU A 77 -4.05 -9.54 -2.12
CA LEU A 77 -3.50 -8.36 -2.78
C LEU A 77 -3.58 -7.11 -1.90
N LEU A 78 -4.66 -6.93 -1.15
CA LEU A 78 -4.75 -5.88 -0.14
C LEU A 78 -3.65 -6.06 0.90
N ILE A 79 -3.50 -7.26 1.50
CA ILE A 79 -2.44 -7.51 2.50
C ILE A 79 -1.04 -7.19 1.94
N ILE A 80 -0.73 -7.66 0.73
CA ILE A 80 0.56 -7.38 0.07
C ILE A 80 0.74 -5.88 -0.18
N GLY A 81 -0.35 -5.16 -0.47
CA GLY A 81 -0.36 -3.71 -0.65
C GLY A 81 0.03 -2.92 0.60
N HIS A 82 0.01 -3.54 1.80
CA HIS A 82 0.52 -2.92 3.04
C HIS A 82 2.03 -3.02 3.21
N THR A 83 2.70 -3.89 2.45
CA THR A 83 4.16 -4.10 2.56
C THR A 83 4.96 -2.79 2.51
N PRO A 84 4.68 -1.84 1.59
CA PRO A 84 5.38 -0.56 1.57
C PRO A 84 5.23 0.22 2.88
N LEU A 85 4.01 0.33 3.43
CA LEU A 85 3.79 1.04 4.70
C LEU A 85 4.47 0.36 5.88
N PHE A 86 4.41 -0.97 5.94
CA PHE A 86 5.09 -1.74 6.98
C PHE A 86 6.61 -1.51 6.95
N VAL A 87 7.21 -1.54 5.76
CA VAL A 87 8.65 -1.26 5.58
C VAL A 87 8.97 0.19 5.93
N GLY A 88 8.15 1.14 5.46
CA GLY A 88 8.31 2.56 5.78
C GLY A 88 8.20 2.84 7.28
N PHE A 89 7.31 2.15 7.98
CA PHE A 89 7.20 2.22 9.44
C PHE A 89 8.46 1.71 10.12
N ILE A 90 8.94 0.50 9.77
CA ILE A 90 10.17 -0.06 10.36
C ILE A 90 11.37 0.87 10.13
N LEU A 91 11.55 1.36 8.90
CA LEU A 91 12.64 2.28 8.58
C LEU A 91 12.53 3.59 9.36
N SER A 92 11.31 4.10 9.52
CA SER A 92 11.07 5.31 10.31
C SER A 92 11.45 5.11 11.78
N VAL A 93 11.16 3.95 12.35
CA VAL A 93 11.54 3.61 13.73
C VAL A 93 13.05 3.42 13.85
N VAL A 94 13.65 2.56 13.03
CA VAL A 94 15.08 2.20 13.10
C VAL A 94 15.97 3.42 12.84
N LYS A 95 15.59 4.27 11.89
CA LYS A 95 16.36 5.48 11.51
C LYS A 95 15.87 6.74 12.19
N SER A 96 14.84 6.65 13.03
CA SER A 96 14.22 7.79 13.74
C SER A 96 13.89 8.96 12.80
N ASN A 97 13.35 8.66 11.62
CA ASN A 97 13.09 9.63 10.56
C ASN A 97 11.75 9.32 9.88
N TYR A 98 10.77 10.21 10.06
CA TYR A 98 9.41 10.00 9.56
C TYR A 98 9.27 10.15 8.03
N TYR A 99 10.29 10.68 7.33
CA TYR A 99 10.24 10.83 5.88
C TYR A 99 10.12 9.48 5.16
N TYR A 100 10.68 8.40 5.72
CA TYR A 100 10.49 7.06 5.17
C TYR A 100 9.01 6.69 5.10
N LEU A 101 8.25 6.90 6.18
CA LEU A 101 6.83 6.62 6.19
C LEU A 101 6.06 7.46 5.16
N ILE A 102 6.43 8.73 5.00
CA ILE A 102 5.83 9.63 3.99
C ILE A 102 6.12 9.11 2.57
N ALA A 103 7.38 8.77 2.26
CA ALA A 103 7.76 8.27 0.94
C ALA A 103 7.03 6.96 0.59
N PHE A 104 7.02 6.02 1.53
CA PHE A 104 6.34 4.73 1.33
C PHE A 104 4.81 4.83 1.33
N PHE A 105 4.24 5.86 1.94
CA PHE A 105 2.80 6.11 1.87
C PHE A 105 2.33 6.39 0.45
N PHE A 106 3.09 7.12 -0.37
CA PHE A 106 2.72 7.34 -1.77
C PHE A 106 2.68 6.02 -2.55
N ILE A 107 3.63 5.12 -2.30
CA ILE A 107 3.66 3.79 -2.91
C ILE A 107 2.43 2.97 -2.47
N PHE A 108 2.08 3.02 -1.18
CA PHE A 108 0.87 2.40 -0.66
C PHE A 108 -0.40 3.00 -1.30
N LEU A 109 -0.47 4.32 -1.43
CA LEU A 109 -1.62 5.01 -2.03
C LEU A 109 -1.79 4.60 -3.50
N LEU A 110 -0.71 4.45 -4.25
CA LEU A 110 -0.76 3.92 -5.61
C LEU A 110 -1.31 2.49 -5.62
N ASN A 111 -0.84 1.60 -4.74
CA ASN A 111 -1.40 0.25 -4.61
C ASN A 111 -2.90 0.29 -4.27
N PHE A 112 -3.30 1.17 -3.36
CA PHE A 112 -4.68 1.37 -2.97
C PHE A 112 -5.56 1.80 -4.15
N LEU A 113 -5.11 2.75 -4.97
CA LEU A 113 -5.83 3.19 -6.16
C LEU A 113 -5.91 2.08 -7.22
N VAL A 114 -4.86 1.29 -7.38
CA VAL A 114 -4.84 0.13 -8.28
C VAL A 114 -5.82 -0.97 -7.84
N LEU A 115 -6.17 -1.06 -6.56
CA LEU A 115 -7.10 -2.07 -6.02
C LEU A 115 -8.55 -1.58 -5.86
N ILE A 116 -8.89 -0.39 -6.40
CA ILE A 116 -10.25 0.17 -6.32
C ILE A 116 -11.29 -0.85 -6.84
N PRO A 117 -12.33 -1.17 -6.05
CA PRO A 117 -13.48 -1.95 -6.48
C PRO A 117 -14.29 -1.23 -7.55
N LEU A 118 -14.15 -1.65 -8.81
CA LEU A 118 -14.95 -1.15 -9.94
C LEU A 118 -16.16 -2.06 -10.19
N LYS A 119 -17.30 -1.45 -10.53
CA LYS A 119 -18.48 -2.18 -11.00
C LYS A 119 -18.16 -2.77 -12.37
N PHE A 120 -18.13 -4.10 -12.47
CA PHE A 120 -17.91 -4.79 -13.74
C PHE A 120 -19.21 -4.78 -14.56
N ASN A 121 -19.41 -3.77 -15.40
CA ASN A 121 -20.37 -3.87 -16.50
C ASN A 121 -19.76 -4.79 -17.55
N ARG A 122 -20.20 -6.06 -17.57
CA ARG A 122 -20.04 -6.88 -18.77
C ARG A 122 -21.02 -6.30 -19.80
N ARG A 123 -20.53 -5.42 -20.69
CA ARG A 123 -21.13 -5.30 -22.01
C ARG A 123 -20.71 -6.52 -22.82
#